data_AF-A0A2S7KFV8-F1
#
_entry.id   AF-A0A2S7KFV8-F1
#
_cell.length_a   1.000
_cell.length_b   1.000
_cell.length_c   1.000
_cell.angle_alpha   90.00
_cell.angle_beta   90.00
_cell.angle_gamma   90.00
#
_symmetry.space_group_name_H-M   'P 1'
#
loop_
_entity.id
_entity.type
_entity.pdbx_description
1 polymer ?
#
loop_
_entity_poly.entity_id
_entity_poly.type
_entity_poly.pdbx_seq_one_letter_code
_entity_poly.pdbx_strand_id
1 'polypeptide(L)'
;MFIGCNSDDELTIYDYIGTWSGTYTGTNDKGEWNFVVADDGKVTGTMHSINFNENYSINGRLDRSGQLVSELALPAKGNFNGTLNTEKKGNGTWNNSIPNPARSGNWEGSKIKK
;
A
#
# COMPACT_ATOMS: atom_id res chain seq x y z
N MET A 1 -42.47 7.27 9.52
CA MET A 1 -41.16 7.93 9.50
C MET A 1 -40.16 6.89 9.96
N PHE A 2 -39.51 6.20 9.02
CA PHE A 2 -38.55 5.14 9.33
C PHE A 2 -37.20 5.82 9.60
N ILE A 3 -36.73 5.70 10.84
CA ILE A 3 -35.40 6.13 11.25
C ILE A 3 -34.41 5.21 10.52
N GLY A 4 -33.45 5.85 9.83
CA GLY A 4 -32.61 5.21 8.83
C GLY A 4 -31.80 4.02 9.36
N CYS A 5 -31.89 2.90 8.64
CA CYS A 5 -30.79 1.95 8.57
C CYS A 5 -29.73 2.55 7.64
N ASN A 6 -28.83 3.38 8.18
CA ASN A 6 -27.48 3.39 7.64
C ASN A 6 -26.80 2.17 8.24
N SER A 7 -26.88 1.04 7.56
CA SER A 7 -25.89 -0.02 7.70
C SER A 7 -24.60 0.50 7.08
N ASP A 8 -23.99 1.49 7.74
CA ASP A 8 -22.56 1.69 7.69
C ASP A 8 -21.99 0.50 8.47
N ASP A 9 -22.01 -0.67 7.83
CA ASP A 9 -21.32 -1.87 8.30
C ASP A 9 -19.90 -1.41 8.65
N GLU A 10 -19.60 -1.36 9.95
CA GLU A 10 -18.41 -0.74 10.52
C GLU A 10 -17.18 -1.32 9.83
N LEU A 11 -16.63 -0.63 8.82
CA LEU A 11 -15.35 -1.02 8.24
C LEU A 11 -14.34 -0.97 9.39
N THR A 12 -13.87 -2.14 9.80
CA THR A 12 -12.93 -2.26 10.89
C THR A 12 -11.55 -2.48 10.32
N ILE A 13 -10.53 -2.02 11.05
CA ILE A 13 -9.14 -2.27 10.66
C ILE A 13 -8.85 -3.78 10.50
N TYR A 14 -9.63 -4.65 11.16
CA TYR A 14 -9.51 -6.11 11.13
C TYR A 14 -9.63 -6.72 9.73
N ASP A 15 -10.42 -6.13 8.83
CA ASP A 15 -10.55 -6.60 7.44
C ASP A 15 -9.23 -6.49 6.69
N TYR A 16 -8.36 -5.58 7.11
CA TYR A 16 -7.09 -5.28 6.46
C TYR A 16 -5.87 -5.91 7.13
N ILE A 17 -5.95 -6.29 8.42
CA ILE A 17 -4.83 -6.89 9.17
C ILE A 17 -4.25 -8.10 8.46
N GLY A 18 -2.92 -8.15 8.34
CA GLY A 18 -2.19 -9.26 7.77
C GLY A 18 -1.27 -8.85 6.63
N THR A 19 -0.75 -9.85 5.91
CA THR A 19 0.23 -9.63 4.85
C THR A 19 -0.47 -9.39 3.51
N TRP A 20 0.00 -8.36 2.82
CA TRP A 20 -0.39 -7.98 1.47
C TRP A 20 0.84 -8.02 0.58
N SER A 21 0.65 -8.34 -0.69
CA SER A 21 1.71 -8.31 -1.68
C SER A 21 1.16 -8.02 -3.06
N GLY A 22 2.05 -7.59 -3.95
CA GLY A 22 1.69 -7.32 -5.33
C GLY A 22 2.86 -6.80 -6.14
N THR A 23 2.53 -6.14 -7.24
CA THR A 23 3.49 -5.58 -8.18
C THR A 23 3.29 -4.09 -8.33
N TYR A 24 4.32 -3.43 -8.85
CA TYR A 24 4.22 -2.05 -9.28
C TYR A 24 4.82 -1.90 -10.68
N THR A 25 4.35 -0.88 -11.38
CA THR A 25 4.89 -0.40 -12.65
C THR A 25 5.08 1.10 -12.56
N GLY A 26 5.98 1.65 -13.38
CA GLY A 26 6.23 3.08 -13.44
C GLY A 26 7.19 3.45 -14.55
N THR A 27 7.56 4.72 -14.61
CA THR A 27 8.50 5.22 -15.62
C THR A 27 9.87 4.53 -15.46
N ASN A 28 10.16 3.58 -16.35
CA ASN A 28 11.39 2.77 -16.40
C ASN A 28 11.66 1.87 -15.18
N ASP A 29 10.66 1.65 -14.32
CA ASP A 29 10.80 0.83 -13.13
C ASP A 29 9.59 -0.09 -12.98
N LYS A 30 9.84 -1.26 -12.43
CA LYS A 30 8.83 -2.25 -12.08
C LYS A 30 9.40 -3.17 -11.02
N GLY A 31 8.50 -3.79 -10.29
CA GLY A 31 8.92 -4.71 -9.26
C GLY A 31 7.78 -5.23 -8.43
N GLU A 32 8.16 -5.70 -7.25
CA GLU A 32 7.28 -6.37 -6.31
C GLU A 32 7.28 -5.62 -4.99
N TRP A 33 6.20 -5.75 -4.25
CA TRP A 33 6.09 -5.20 -2.91
C TRP A 33 5.36 -6.17 -2.00
N ASN A 34 5.65 -6.07 -0.72
CA ASN A 34 4.88 -6.71 0.34
C ASN A 34 4.85 -5.82 1.57
N PHE A 35 3.76 -5.84 2.33
CA PHE A 35 3.69 -5.19 3.63
C PHE A 35 2.75 -5.94 4.57
N VAL A 36 2.88 -5.66 5.86
CA VAL A 36 1.99 -6.12 6.91
C VAL A 36 1.20 -4.94 7.44
N VAL A 37 -0.11 -5.10 7.55
CA VAL A 37 -0.99 -4.22 8.33
C VAL A 37 -1.12 -4.81 9.72
N ALA A 38 -0.68 -4.08 10.74
CA ALA A 38 -0.84 -4.44 12.14
C ALA A 38 -2.25 -4.06 12.65
N ASP A 39 -2.59 -4.53 13.85
CA ASP A 39 -3.90 -4.31 14.50
C ASP A 39 -4.18 -2.84 14.83
N ASP A 40 -3.13 -2.06 15.09
CA ASP A 40 -3.20 -0.62 15.29
C ASP A 40 -3.22 0.19 13.98
N GLY A 41 -3.28 -0.47 12.83
CA GLY A 41 -3.24 0.14 11.49
C GLY A 41 -1.85 0.57 11.04
N LYS A 42 -0.78 0.25 11.77
CA LYS A 42 0.59 0.47 11.31
C LYS A 42 0.90 -0.42 10.11
N VAL A 43 1.58 0.16 9.12
CA VAL A 43 2.01 -0.54 7.90
C VAL A 43 3.53 -0.58 7.84
N THR A 44 4.08 -1.78 7.68
CA THR A 44 5.53 -2.00 7.50
C THR A 44 5.77 -3.03 6.41
N GLY A 45 6.69 -2.75 5.49
CA GLY A 45 6.96 -3.64 4.37
C GLY A 45 8.17 -3.24 3.54
N THR A 46 8.26 -3.81 2.35
CA THR A 46 9.33 -3.57 1.38
C THR A 46 8.80 -3.47 -0.04
N MET A 47 9.41 -2.62 -0.84
CA MET A 47 9.27 -2.54 -2.29
C MET A 47 10.62 -2.86 -2.93
N HIS A 48 10.66 -3.83 -3.85
CA HIS A 48 11.85 -4.27 -4.54
C HIS A 48 11.76 -3.93 -6.03
N SER A 49 12.73 -3.16 -6.53
CA SER A 49 12.88 -2.89 -7.96
C SER A 49 13.61 -4.03 -8.65
N ILE A 50 12.95 -4.67 -9.61
CA ILE A 50 13.55 -5.71 -10.45
C ILE A 50 14.55 -5.08 -11.44
N ASN A 51 14.23 -3.90 -11.97
CA ASN A 51 15.04 -3.26 -13.00
C ASN A 51 16.39 -2.75 -12.47
N PHE A 52 16.40 -2.24 -11.23
CA PHE A 52 17.57 -1.62 -10.63
C PHE A 52 18.17 -2.45 -9.49
N ASN A 53 17.52 -3.55 -9.10
CA ASN A 53 17.91 -4.40 -7.96
C ASN A 53 18.01 -3.61 -6.64
N GLU A 54 17.07 -2.68 -6.44
CA GLU A 54 17.01 -1.79 -5.28
C GLU A 54 15.91 -2.24 -4.31
N ASN A 55 16.07 -1.97 -3.02
CA ASN A 55 15.08 -2.27 -2.00
C ASN A 55 14.74 -1.00 -1.22
N TYR A 56 13.45 -0.77 -1.03
CA TYR A 56 12.90 0.37 -0.31
C TYR A 56 12.02 -0.13 0.83
N SER A 57 12.11 0.47 2.01
CA SER A 57 11.19 0.14 3.10
C SER A 57 9.89 0.92 2.95
N ILE A 58 8.75 0.26 3.14
CA ILE A 58 7.42 0.90 3.19
C ILE A 58 7.07 1.10 4.66
N ASN A 59 6.81 2.33 5.09
CA ASN A 59 6.40 2.65 6.45
C ASN A 59 5.24 3.63 6.44
N GLY A 60 4.14 3.32 7.12
CA GLY A 60 2.99 4.22 7.15
C GLY A 60 1.84 3.73 8.00
N ARG A 61 0.63 4.18 7.64
CA ARG A 61 -0.60 3.82 8.31
C ARG A 61 -1.72 3.54 7.30
N LEU A 62 -2.57 2.60 7.67
CA LEU A 62 -3.84 2.32 7.03
C LEU A 62 -4.95 2.74 7.99
N ASP A 63 -5.92 3.50 7.49
CA ASP A 63 -7.11 3.82 8.28
C ASP A 63 -8.24 2.80 8.05
N ARG A 64 -9.34 3.00 8.77
CA ARG A 64 -10.50 2.10 8.74
C ARG A 64 -11.26 2.14 7.42
N SER A 65 -11.09 3.18 6.60
CA SER A 65 -11.69 3.24 5.26
C SER A 65 -10.89 2.45 4.22
N GLY A 66 -9.73 1.92 4.61
CA GLY A 66 -8.79 1.27 3.71
C GLY A 66 -7.84 2.25 3.03
N GLN A 67 -7.80 3.52 3.43
CA GLN A 67 -6.86 4.50 2.88
C GLN A 67 -5.45 4.25 3.44
N LEU A 68 -4.51 4.01 2.54
CA LEU A 68 -3.09 3.82 2.83
C LEU A 68 -2.34 5.13 2.59
N VAL A 69 -1.63 5.59 3.62
CA VAL A 69 -0.65 6.68 3.53
C VAL A 69 0.67 6.15 4.06
N SER A 70 1.67 6.04 3.18
CA SER A 70 2.98 5.53 3.57
C SER A 70 4.13 6.13 2.77
N GLU A 71 5.31 6.08 3.36
CA GLU A 71 6.54 6.62 2.80
C GLU A 71 7.49 5.47 2.42
N LEU A 72 8.27 5.70 1.36
CA LEU A 72 9.42 4.87 1.01
C LEU A 72 10.65 5.43 1.72
N ALA A 73 11.30 4.61 2.57
CA ALA A 73 12.50 4.99 3.32
C ALA A 73 13.78 4.37 2.76
N LEU A 74 14.87 5.16 2.80
CA LEU A 74 16.30 4.91 2.51
C LEU A 74 16.67 4.14 1.22
N PRO A 75 17.49 4.73 0.31
CA PRO A 75 17.68 6.15 0.05
C PRO A 75 16.54 6.63 -0.87
N ALA A 76 15.39 6.96 -0.28
CA ALA A 76 14.27 7.51 -1.03
C ALA A 76 13.54 8.57 -0.21
N LYS A 77 13.17 9.67 -0.88
CA LYS A 77 12.10 10.58 -0.48
C LYS A 77 10.93 10.26 -1.40
N GLY A 78 10.17 9.24 -1.01
CA GLY A 78 9.11 8.69 -1.84
C GLY A 78 7.86 8.40 -1.03
N ASN A 79 6.74 8.28 -1.74
CA ASN A 79 5.47 7.88 -1.14
C ASN A 79 5.00 6.58 -1.78
N PHE A 80 4.26 5.80 -1.01
CA PHE A 80 3.56 4.60 -1.45
C PHE A 80 2.13 4.69 -0.89
N ASN A 81 1.21 5.25 -1.68
CA ASN A 81 -0.14 5.58 -1.22
C ASN A 81 -1.17 4.81 -2.04
N GLY A 82 -2.34 4.57 -1.49
CA GLY A 82 -3.44 3.95 -2.23
C GLY A 82 -4.58 3.52 -1.33
N THR A 83 -5.34 2.53 -1.79
CA THR A 83 -6.49 2.01 -1.05
C THR A 83 -6.51 0.49 -1.06
N LEU A 84 -6.98 -0.08 0.05
CA LEU A 84 -7.29 -1.49 0.20
C LEU A 84 -8.81 -1.64 0.36
N ASN A 85 -9.37 -2.71 -0.20
CA ASN A 85 -10.80 -3.00 -0.06
C ASN A 85 -11.05 -4.34 0.65
N THR A 86 -12.28 -4.54 1.09
CA THR A 86 -12.74 -5.75 1.79
C THR A 86 -12.77 -6.98 0.89
N GLU A 87 -12.72 -6.80 -0.43
CA GLU A 87 -12.51 -7.87 -1.43
C GLU A 87 -11.06 -8.36 -1.50
N LYS A 88 -10.20 -7.91 -0.58
CA LYS A 88 -8.80 -8.30 -0.47
C LYS A 88 -7.96 -7.86 -1.67
N LYS A 89 -8.35 -6.75 -2.31
CA LYS A 89 -7.63 -6.10 -3.41
C LYS A 89 -7.14 -4.73 -2.97
N GLY A 90 -6.00 -4.31 -3.53
CA GLY A 90 -5.44 -3.01 -3.28
C GLY A 90 -4.82 -2.43 -4.54
N ASN A 91 -4.85 -1.12 -4.66
CA ASN A 91 -4.17 -0.40 -5.72
C ASN A 91 -3.81 1.02 -5.27
N GLY A 92 -2.89 1.64 -5.99
CA GLY A 92 -2.50 3.00 -5.70
C GLY A 92 -1.35 3.49 -6.54
N THR A 93 -0.64 4.49 -6.00
CA THR A 93 0.48 5.14 -6.65
C THR A 93 1.72 5.10 -5.78
N TRP A 94 2.86 5.15 -6.44
CA TRP A 94 4.15 5.34 -5.79
C TRP A 94 4.94 6.43 -6.50
N ASN A 95 5.81 7.10 -5.75
CA ASN A 95 6.79 8.01 -6.30
C ASN A 95 8.08 7.91 -5.50
N ASN A 96 9.19 8.17 -6.16
CA ASN A 96 10.49 8.31 -5.54
C ASN A 96 11.24 9.44 -6.24
N SER A 97 11.59 10.48 -5.46
CA SER A 97 12.29 11.65 -5.97
C SER A 97 13.79 11.41 -6.21
N ILE A 98 14.33 10.26 -5.80
CA ILE A 98 15.75 9.89 -5.94
C ILE A 98 15.81 8.43 -6.44
N PRO A 99 16.43 8.12 -7.59
CA PRO A 99 17.39 8.95 -8.34
C PRO A 99 16.74 10.00 -9.26
N ASN A 100 17.57 10.81 -9.93
CA ASN A 100 17.16 11.76 -10.97
C ASN A 100 17.43 11.14 -12.35
N PRO A 101 16.45 11.01 -13.26
CA PRO A 101 15.07 11.50 -13.17
C PRO A 101 14.24 10.74 -12.12
N ALA A 102 13.36 11.49 -11.44
CA ALA A 102 12.41 10.95 -10.48
C ALA A 102 11.55 9.85 -11.13
N ARG A 103 11.20 8.84 -10.33
CA ARG A 103 10.41 7.69 -10.78
C ARG A 103 9.06 7.69 -10.09
N SER A 104 8.04 7.25 -10.78
CA SER A 104 6.69 7.11 -10.23
C SER A 104 5.87 6.15 -11.06
N GLY A 105 4.76 5.69 -10.50
CA GLY A 105 3.79 4.91 -11.21
C GLY A 105 2.70 4.34 -10.31
N ASN A 106 2.14 3.21 -10.71
CA ASN A 106 1.00 2.57 -10.07
C ASN A 106 1.39 1.22 -9.48
N TRP A 107 0.69 0.81 -8.44
CA TRP A 107 0.80 -0.52 -7.86
C TRP A 107 -0.56 -1.17 -7.73
N GLU A 108 -0.56 -2.49 -7.75
CA GLU A 108 -1.72 -3.32 -7.49
C GLU A 108 -1.32 -4.55 -6.67
N GLY A 109 -2.26 -5.12 -5.94
CA GLY A 109 -1.99 -6.34 -5.19
C GLY A 109 -3.19 -6.89 -4.45
N SER A 110 -2.92 -7.85 -3.59
CA SER A 110 -3.95 -8.55 -2.83
C SER A 110 -3.44 -9.06 -1.50
N LYS A 111 -4.39 -9.29 -0.58
CA LYS A 111 -4.10 -9.92 0.71
C LYS A 111 -3.68 -11.38 0.47
N ILE A 112 -2.57 -11.80 1.07
CA ILE A 112 -2.10 -13.17 0.98
C ILE A 112 -3.12 -14.07 1.71
N LYS A 113 -3.63 -15.09 1.01
CA LYS A 113 -4.44 -16.13 1.64
C LYS A 113 -3.51 -17.07 2.38
N LYS A 114 -3.70 -17.18 3.69
CA LYS A 114 -3.17 -18.32 4.46
C LYS A 114 -3.99 -19.57 4.14
#